data_AF-A0A847AGZ7-F1
#
_entry.id   AF-A0A847AGZ7-F1
#
_cell.length_a   1.000
_cell.length_b   1.000
_cell.length_c   1.000
_cell.angle_alpha   90.00
_cell.angle_beta   90.00
_cell.angle_gamma   90.00
#
_symmetry.space_group_name_H-M   'P 1'
#
loop_
_entity.id
_entity.type
_entity.pdbx_description
1 polymer ?
#
loop_
_entity_poly.entity_id
_entity_poly.type
_entity_poly.pdbx_seq_one_letter_code
_entity_poly.pdbx_strand_id
1 'polypeptide(L)'
;MIPALIILFLSALFLVWQGTLPPEIGFTLMAISVSAMIWKRLRRIQTLRRIRMETRERKAKWGGIMTVVSGLSSFTGMSCHLFITRNDELIVEDPAGIRIIPLSEIERMGLLFGKTIENLGDQQLVKQLGFRSIPNFSSVRAWVARNPRARKYLLLVVRFLEPLNELEYSEMVVFSDLEGHGNLKSFALRPEVAVKTVVLPKRAKGRGRTLGDITAPVPDRKSLK
;
A
#
# COMPACT_ATOMS: atom_id res chain seq x y z
N MET A 1 -9.48 -14.65 -6.00
CA MET A 1 -9.15 -16.02 -5.53
C MET A 1 -10.07 -16.49 -4.41
N ILE A 2 -10.26 -15.76 -3.31
CA ILE A 2 -11.28 -16.11 -2.29
C ILE A 2 -12.68 -16.32 -2.90
N PRO A 3 -13.21 -15.42 -3.76
CA PRO A 3 -14.52 -15.65 -4.38
C PRO A 3 -14.57 -16.90 -5.25
N ALA A 4 -13.46 -17.28 -5.91
CA ALA A 4 -13.41 -18.51 -6.70
C ALA A 4 -13.49 -19.77 -5.82
N LEU A 5 -12.89 -19.75 -4.62
CA LEU A 5 -13.01 -20.85 -3.66
C LEU A 5 -14.43 -20.98 -3.11
N ILE A 6 -15.10 -19.85 -2.85
CA ILE A 6 -16.51 -19.83 -2.44
C ILE A 6 -17.40 -20.40 -3.55
N ILE A 7 -17.19 -19.98 -4.80
CA ILE A 7 -17.92 -20.52 -5.95
C ILE A 7 -17.69 -22.03 -6.07
N LEU A 8 -16.44 -22.48 -5.98
CA LEU A 8 -16.10 -23.91 -6.04
C LEU A 8 -16.79 -24.72 -4.93
N PHE A 9 -16.84 -24.16 -3.72
CA PHE A 9 -17.53 -24.79 -2.59
C PHE A 9 -19.04 -24.89 -2.86
N LEU A 10 -19.68 -23.80 -3.28
CA LEU A 10 -21.11 -23.76 -3.58
C LEU A 10 -21.47 -24.66 -4.76
N SER A 11 -20.64 -24.71 -5.81
CA SER A 11 -20.86 -25.59 -6.95
C SER A 11 -20.71 -27.06 -6.58
N ALA A 12 -19.71 -27.41 -5.76
CA ALA A 12 -19.56 -28.78 -5.28
C ALA A 12 -20.76 -29.20 -4.41
N LEU A 13 -21.24 -28.32 -3.54
CA LEU A 13 -22.42 -28.57 -2.71
C LEU A 13 -23.67 -28.80 -3.56
N PHE A 14 -23.87 -27.96 -4.58
CA PHE A 14 -25.00 -28.07 -5.48
C PHE A 14 -24.97 -29.38 -6.30
N LEU A 15 -23.80 -29.77 -6.80
CA LEU A 15 -23.64 -31.00 -7.59
C LEU A 15 -23.85 -32.28 -6.76
N VAL A 16 -23.41 -32.29 -5.50
CA VAL A 16 -23.72 -33.39 -4.57
C VAL A 16 -25.23 -33.44 -4.29
N TRP A 17 -25.86 -32.29 -4.05
CA TRP A 17 -27.29 -32.22 -3.80
C TRP A 17 -28.13 -32.72 -4.98
N GLN A 18 -27.73 -32.41 -6.21
CA GLN A 18 -28.39 -32.87 -7.44
C GLN A 18 -28.13 -34.37 -7.73
N GLY A 19 -27.23 -35.03 -6.99
CA GLY A 19 -26.83 -36.41 -7.23
C GLY A 19 -25.98 -36.61 -8.48
N THR A 20 -25.49 -35.53 -9.10
CA THR A 20 -24.65 -35.59 -10.31
C THR A 20 -23.19 -35.88 -9.99
N LEU A 21 -22.76 -35.62 -8.76
CA LEU A 21 -21.40 -35.87 -8.28
C LEU A 21 -21.42 -36.84 -7.10
N PRO A 22 -20.58 -37.89 -7.09
CA PRO A 22 -20.46 -38.80 -5.96
C PRO A 22 -20.14 -38.03 -4.65
N PRO A 23 -20.80 -38.37 -3.52
CA PRO A 23 -20.60 -37.66 -2.25
C PRO A 23 -19.13 -37.61 -1.81
N GLU A 24 -18.36 -38.68 -2.02
CA GLU A 24 -16.94 -38.77 -1.69
C GLU A 24 -16.11 -37.68 -2.37
N ILE A 25 -16.31 -37.49 -3.68
CA ILE A 25 -15.61 -36.48 -4.48
C ILE A 25 -16.09 -35.06 -4.11
N GLY A 26 -17.37 -34.92 -3.81
CA GLY A 26 -17.95 -33.63 -3.42
C GLY A 26 -17.43 -33.13 -2.09
N PHE A 27 -17.40 -33.99 -1.08
CA PHE A 27 -16.88 -33.63 0.24
C PHE A 27 -15.38 -33.35 0.21
N THR A 28 -14.59 -34.07 -0.59
CA THR A 28 -13.15 -33.78 -0.74
C THR A 28 -12.92 -32.41 -1.39
N LEU A 29 -13.66 -32.05 -2.44
CA LEU A 29 -13.59 -30.70 -3.05
C LEU A 29 -13.98 -29.59 -2.08
N MET A 30 -15.06 -29.80 -1.32
CA MET A 30 -15.49 -28.86 -0.27
C MET A 30 -14.41 -28.69 0.81
N ALA A 31 -13.84 -29.79 1.29
CA ALA A 31 -12.78 -29.80 2.30
C ALA A 31 -11.52 -29.08 1.81
N ILE A 32 -11.10 -29.31 0.56
CA ILE A 32 -9.95 -28.61 -0.06
C ILE A 32 -10.21 -27.11 -0.13
N SER A 33 -11.42 -26.70 -0.55
CA SER A 33 -11.77 -25.28 -0.66
C SER A 33 -11.71 -24.57 0.70
N VAL A 34 -12.34 -25.16 1.72
CA VAL A 34 -12.35 -24.61 3.08
C VAL A 34 -10.93 -24.57 3.65
N SER A 35 -10.16 -25.64 3.49
CA SER A 35 -8.77 -25.72 3.95
C SER A 35 -7.90 -24.64 3.29
N ALA A 36 -8.04 -24.44 1.98
CA ALA A 36 -7.32 -23.39 1.25
C ALA A 36 -7.72 -21.98 1.70
N MET A 37 -8.99 -21.75 2.02
CA MET A 37 -9.47 -20.48 2.58
C MET A 37 -8.88 -20.22 3.97
N ILE A 38 -8.90 -21.22 4.85
CA ILE A 38 -8.33 -21.15 6.21
C ILE A 38 -6.83 -20.88 6.14
N TRP A 39 -6.10 -21.64 5.32
CA TRP A 39 -4.66 -21.49 5.13
C TRP A 39 -4.27 -20.07 4.69
N LYS A 40 -4.99 -19.52 3.69
CA LYS A 40 -4.76 -18.13 3.24
C LYS A 40 -5.01 -17.12 4.36
N ARG A 41 -6.05 -17.33 5.18
CA ARG A 41 -6.36 -16.45 6.30
C ARG A 41 -5.29 -16.52 7.38
N LEU A 42 -4.83 -17.72 7.73
CA LEU A 42 -3.75 -17.95 8.69
C LEU A 42 -2.45 -17.29 8.24
N ARG A 43 -2.04 -17.52 6.99
CA ARG A 43 -0.82 -16.90 6.43
C ARG A 43 -0.88 -15.38 6.49
N ARG A 44 -2.03 -14.78 6.14
CA ARG A 44 -2.22 -13.32 6.26
C ARG A 44 -2.10 -12.84 7.71
N ILE A 45 -2.68 -13.54 8.66
CA ILE A 45 -2.58 -13.20 10.09
C ILE A 45 -1.13 -13.32 10.57
N GLN A 46 -0.41 -14.36 10.15
CA GLN A 46 1.00 -14.54 10.47
C GLN A 46 1.85 -13.38 9.95
N THR A 47 1.69 -12.97 8.67
CA THR A 47 2.40 -11.80 8.12
C THR A 47 2.11 -10.54 8.92
N LEU A 48 0.83 -10.27 9.24
CA LEU A 48 0.46 -9.10 10.03
C LEU A 48 1.02 -9.15 11.47
N ARG A 49 1.09 -10.33 12.08
CA ARG A 49 1.71 -10.52 13.39
C ARG A 49 3.21 -10.26 13.33
N ARG A 50 3.89 -10.77 12.30
CA ARG A 50 5.32 -10.53 12.05
C ARG A 50 5.62 -9.03 11.91
N ILE A 51 4.86 -8.32 11.07
CA ILE A 51 5.01 -6.86 10.92
C ILE A 51 4.83 -6.16 12.26
N ARG A 52 3.84 -6.54 13.07
CA ARG A 52 3.62 -5.95 14.40
C ARG A 52 4.76 -6.24 15.37
N MET A 53 5.34 -7.43 15.34
CA MET A 53 6.52 -7.79 16.14
C MET A 53 7.71 -6.92 15.74
N GLU A 54 8.05 -6.88 14.45
CA GLU A 54 9.15 -6.07 13.92
C GLU A 54 8.95 -4.57 14.22
N THR A 55 7.71 -4.07 14.09
CA THR A 55 7.36 -2.67 14.45
C THR A 55 7.63 -2.40 15.93
N ARG A 56 7.34 -3.35 16.82
CA ARG A 56 7.58 -3.20 18.27
C ARG A 56 9.06 -3.27 18.60
N GLU A 57 9.79 -4.20 18.01
CA GLU A 57 11.24 -4.35 18.17
C GLU A 57 11.98 -3.07 17.78
N ARG A 58 11.57 -2.45 16.67
CA ARG A 58 12.12 -1.17 16.17
C ARG A 58 11.59 0.07 16.90
N LYS A 59 10.76 -0.09 17.93
CA LYS A 59 10.06 1.01 18.66
C LYS A 59 9.34 1.98 17.71
N ALA A 60 8.84 1.47 16.59
CA ALA A 60 8.22 2.27 15.53
C ALA A 60 6.74 2.58 15.83
N LYS A 61 6.26 3.74 15.40
CA LYS A 61 4.85 4.17 15.45
C LYS A 61 4.02 3.47 14.38
N TRP A 62 4.65 3.10 13.26
CA TRP A 62 4.02 2.42 12.14
C TRP A 62 5.04 1.53 11.43
N GLY A 63 4.56 0.42 10.87
CA GLY A 63 5.36 -0.51 10.07
C GLY A 63 4.51 -1.19 9.02
N GLY A 64 5.09 -1.44 7.85
CA GLY A 64 4.41 -2.04 6.72
C GLY A 64 5.37 -2.63 5.70
N ILE A 65 4.93 -3.67 4.99
CA ILE A 65 5.68 -4.26 3.88
C ILE A 65 5.16 -3.68 2.58
N MET A 66 6.07 -3.21 1.73
CA MET A 66 5.78 -2.61 0.45
C MET A 66 6.68 -3.20 -0.64
N THR A 67 6.35 -2.92 -1.90
CA THR A 67 7.18 -3.32 -3.04
C THR A 67 7.87 -2.09 -3.61
N VAL A 68 9.19 -2.13 -3.75
CA VAL A 68 9.96 -1.04 -4.39
C VAL A 68 9.62 -1.03 -5.89
N VAL A 69 9.20 0.13 -6.40
CA VAL A 69 8.90 0.32 -7.81
C VAL A 69 10.00 1.07 -8.54
N SER A 70 10.57 2.10 -7.91
CA SER A 70 11.61 2.96 -8.47
C SER A 70 12.35 3.72 -7.37
N GLY A 71 13.59 4.14 -7.64
CA GLY A 71 14.30 5.15 -6.85
C GLY A 71 15.22 4.64 -5.74
N LEU A 72 15.22 3.33 -5.47
CA LEU A 72 16.26 2.69 -4.67
C LEU A 72 17.11 1.85 -5.63
N SER A 73 18.42 1.78 -5.42
CA SER A 73 19.31 0.87 -6.18
C SER A 73 18.90 -0.60 -6.09
N SER A 74 18.07 -0.94 -5.10
CA SER A 74 17.38 -2.20 -4.93
C SER A 74 16.54 -2.55 -6.17
N PHE A 75 16.72 -3.77 -6.70
CA PHE A 75 15.94 -4.32 -7.81
C PHE A 75 14.44 -4.00 -7.72
N THR A 76 13.92 -3.33 -8.75
CA THR A 76 12.49 -3.01 -8.87
C THR A 76 11.64 -4.27 -8.77
N GLY A 77 10.63 -4.28 -7.91
CA GLY A 77 9.76 -5.43 -7.65
C GLY A 77 10.11 -6.21 -6.39
N MET A 78 11.17 -5.85 -5.65
CA MET A 78 11.47 -6.47 -4.36
C MET A 78 10.59 -5.92 -3.23
N SER A 79 10.32 -6.76 -2.24
CA SER A 79 9.65 -6.37 -1.00
C SER A 79 10.62 -5.63 -0.09
N CYS A 80 10.19 -4.47 0.40
CA CYS A 80 10.86 -3.65 1.41
C CYS A 80 10.00 -3.54 2.67
N HIS A 81 10.65 -3.40 3.82
CA HIS A 81 9.99 -3.10 5.07
C HIS A 81 10.16 -1.61 5.35
N LEU A 82 9.05 -0.92 5.56
CA LEU A 82 9.04 0.49 5.90
C LEU A 82 8.57 0.68 7.33
N PHE A 83 9.29 1.48 8.10
CA PHE A 83 8.93 1.82 9.46
C PHE A 83 9.04 3.33 9.69
N ILE A 84 8.14 3.87 10.51
CA ILE A 84 8.26 5.23 11.03
C ILE A 84 8.60 5.15 12.50
N THR A 85 9.77 5.66 12.87
CA THR A 85 10.23 5.67 14.26
C THR A 85 9.51 6.73 15.09
N ARG A 86 9.74 6.72 16.41
CA ARG A 86 9.26 7.80 17.28
C ARG A 86 10.05 9.10 17.12
N ASN A 87 11.27 8.99 16.60
CA ASN A 87 12.20 10.10 16.37
C ASN A 87 11.95 10.76 15.00
N ASP A 88 10.81 10.46 14.38
CA ASP A 88 10.42 11.01 13.08
C ASP A 88 11.45 10.69 11.99
N GLU A 89 11.86 9.41 11.94
CA GLU A 89 12.69 8.85 10.87
C GLU A 89 11.90 7.77 10.12
N LEU A 90 12.08 7.74 8.81
CA LEU A 90 11.62 6.68 7.92
C LEU A 90 12.76 5.66 7.75
N ILE A 91 12.57 4.46 8.29
CA ILE A 91 13.48 3.34 8.06
C ILE A 91 12.97 2.56 6.85
N VAL A 92 13.87 2.34 5.89
CA VAL A 92 13.66 1.50 4.71
C VAL A 92 14.62 0.32 4.81
N GLU A 93 14.08 -0.88 5.07
CA GLU A 93 14.86 -2.12 5.05
C GLU A 93 14.59 -2.87 3.75
N ASP A 94 15.64 -2.93 2.93
CA ASP A 94 15.66 -3.67 1.68
C ASP A 94 16.64 -4.85 1.79
N PRO A 95 16.58 -5.84 0.87
CA PRO A 95 17.60 -6.89 0.81
C PRO A 95 19.05 -6.37 0.68
N ALA A 96 19.21 -5.15 0.14
CA ALA A 96 20.51 -4.49 0.02
C ALA A 96 21.02 -3.87 1.34
N GLY A 97 20.15 -3.62 2.31
CA GLY A 97 20.53 -3.03 3.59
C GLY A 97 19.43 -2.19 4.24
N ILE A 98 19.76 -1.61 5.40
CA ILE A 98 18.90 -0.73 6.18
C ILE A 98 19.28 0.71 5.90
N ARG A 99 18.29 1.53 5.53
CA ARG A 99 18.44 2.97 5.33
C ARG A 99 17.57 3.72 6.33
N ILE A 100 18.12 4.75 6.95
CA ILE A 100 17.41 5.59 7.90
C ILE A 100 17.36 6.98 7.29
N ILE A 101 16.15 7.47 7.03
CA ILE A 101 15.92 8.76 6.38
C ILE A 101 15.13 9.64 7.34
N PRO A 102 15.71 10.69 7.91
CA PRO A 102 14.99 11.65 8.72
C PRO A 102 13.79 12.23 7.96
N LEU A 103 12.62 12.33 8.60
CA LEU A 103 11.44 12.93 7.97
C LEU A 103 11.71 14.40 7.61
N SER A 104 12.66 15.08 8.25
CA SER A 104 13.12 16.43 7.90
C SER A 104 13.67 16.51 6.47
N GLU A 105 14.40 15.50 6.02
CA GLU A 105 15.02 15.41 4.69
C GLU A 105 14.01 15.11 3.57
N ILE A 106 12.78 14.74 3.95
CA ILE A 106 11.71 14.48 2.99
C ILE A 106 11.04 15.79 2.64
N GLU A 107 11.10 16.17 1.36
CA GLU A 107 10.43 17.36 0.85
C GLU A 107 8.91 17.15 0.90
N ARG A 108 8.44 16.06 0.29
CA ARG A 108 7.01 15.78 0.16
C ARG A 108 6.73 14.31 -0.11
N MET A 109 5.58 13.84 0.35
CA MET A 109 5.07 12.51 0.08
C MET A 109 3.77 12.57 -0.71
N GLY A 110 3.55 11.59 -1.58
CA GLY A 110 2.35 11.43 -2.38
C GLY A 110 1.74 10.05 -2.18
N LEU A 111 0.45 9.98 -1.89
CA LEU A 111 -0.31 8.74 -1.86
C LEU A 111 -1.31 8.74 -3.01
N LEU A 112 -1.15 7.81 -3.93
CA LEU A 112 -1.92 7.81 -5.16
C LEU A 112 -2.15 6.39 -5.66
N PHE A 113 -3.21 6.17 -6.44
CA PHE A 113 -3.47 4.84 -6.98
C PHE A 113 -2.65 4.58 -8.24
N GLY A 114 -2.26 3.32 -8.50
CA GLY A 114 -1.58 2.96 -9.75
C GLY A 114 -2.37 3.40 -11.00
N LYS A 115 -3.70 3.30 -10.95
CA LYS A 115 -4.58 3.83 -12.01
C LYS A 115 -4.49 5.34 -12.21
N THR A 116 -4.21 6.10 -11.15
CA THR A 116 -4.05 7.56 -11.22
C THR A 116 -2.77 7.93 -11.97
N ILE A 117 -1.67 7.16 -11.81
CA ILE A 117 -0.43 7.36 -12.57
C ILE A 117 -0.64 7.09 -14.07
N GLU A 118 -1.37 6.04 -14.43
CA GLU A 118 -1.59 5.72 -15.85
C GLU A 118 -2.41 6.79 -16.57
N ASN A 119 -3.33 7.45 -15.86
CA ASN A 119 -4.29 8.38 -16.45
C ASN A 119 -3.83 9.84 -16.48
N LEU A 120 -2.87 10.22 -15.65
CA LEU A 120 -2.40 11.62 -15.53
C LEU A 120 -1.00 11.75 -16.15
N GLY A 121 -0.77 12.86 -16.85
CA GLY A 121 0.57 13.22 -17.31
C GLY A 121 1.46 13.70 -16.17
N ASP A 122 2.78 13.64 -16.33
CA ASP A 122 3.75 13.97 -15.28
C ASP A 122 3.55 15.40 -14.75
N GLN A 123 3.31 16.36 -15.64
CA GLN A 123 3.00 17.74 -15.24
C GLN A 123 1.74 17.86 -14.37
N GLN A 124 0.72 17.04 -14.62
CA GLN A 124 -0.51 17.05 -13.82
C GLN A 124 -0.27 16.40 -12.45
N LEU A 125 0.48 15.29 -12.42
CA LEU A 125 0.88 14.63 -11.17
C LEU A 125 1.70 15.58 -10.30
N VAL A 126 2.65 16.31 -10.88
CA VAL A 126 3.46 17.31 -10.19
C VAL A 126 2.62 18.40 -9.55
N LYS A 127 1.70 18.99 -10.34
CA LYS A 127 0.81 20.03 -9.83
C LYS A 127 -0.08 19.53 -8.70
N GLN A 128 -0.60 18.31 -8.82
CA GLN A 128 -1.48 17.73 -7.81
C GLN A 128 -0.75 17.28 -6.55
N LEU A 129 0.46 16.73 -6.68
CA LEU A 129 1.31 16.36 -5.55
C LEU A 129 2.02 17.56 -4.93
N GLY A 130 2.09 18.68 -5.68
CA GLY A 130 2.75 19.91 -5.29
C GLY A 130 4.26 19.74 -5.15
N PHE A 131 4.89 18.99 -6.07
CA PHE A 131 6.34 18.91 -6.18
C PHE A 131 6.88 20.15 -6.90
N ARG A 132 8.09 20.59 -6.54
CA ARG A 132 8.72 21.78 -7.12
C ARG A 132 9.28 21.55 -8.53
N SER A 133 9.69 20.32 -8.83
CA SER A 133 10.20 19.88 -10.13
C SER A 133 9.38 18.71 -10.68
N ILE A 134 9.56 18.38 -11.96
CA ILE A 134 8.84 17.29 -12.63
C ILE A 134 9.61 15.97 -12.44
N PRO A 135 9.16 15.02 -11.58
CA PRO A 135 9.76 13.71 -11.53
C PRO A 135 9.37 12.90 -12.75
N ASN A 136 10.30 12.05 -13.20
CA ASN A 136 10.04 11.11 -14.27
C ASN A 136 9.25 9.89 -13.75
N PHE A 137 7.97 9.79 -14.08
CA PHE A 137 7.14 8.62 -13.74
C PHE A 137 7.11 7.55 -14.82
N SER A 138 7.95 7.63 -15.86
CA SER A 138 7.96 6.63 -16.96
C SER A 138 8.25 5.21 -16.47
N SER A 139 9.25 5.04 -15.59
CA SER A 139 9.60 3.74 -14.99
C SER A 139 8.44 3.16 -14.18
N VAL A 140 7.78 4.02 -13.39
CA VAL A 140 6.62 3.66 -12.56
C VAL A 140 5.44 3.26 -13.45
N ARG A 141 5.16 4.00 -14.52
CA ARG A 141 4.13 3.66 -15.52
C ARG A 141 4.39 2.32 -16.18
N ALA A 142 5.62 2.09 -16.64
CA ALA A 142 6.02 0.81 -17.23
C ALA A 142 5.87 -0.35 -16.24
N TRP A 143 6.19 -0.13 -14.95
CA TRP A 143 5.99 -1.14 -13.92
C TRP A 143 4.52 -1.42 -13.63
N VAL A 144 3.67 -0.40 -13.54
CA VAL A 144 2.21 -0.56 -13.34
C VAL A 144 1.57 -1.27 -14.54
N ALA A 145 2.01 -0.96 -15.76
CA ALA A 145 1.54 -1.64 -16.97
C ALA A 145 1.89 -3.15 -16.95
N ARG A 146 3.11 -3.50 -16.51
CA ARG A 146 3.55 -4.90 -16.32
C ARG A 146 2.86 -5.60 -15.14
N ASN A 147 2.35 -4.85 -14.16
CA ASN A 147 1.69 -5.37 -12.97
C ASN A 147 0.24 -4.86 -12.85
N PRO A 148 -0.73 -5.40 -13.63
CA PRO A 148 -2.10 -4.88 -13.67
C PRO A 148 -2.82 -4.86 -12.32
N ARG A 149 -2.38 -5.71 -11.37
CA ARG A 149 -2.89 -5.71 -9.99
C ARG A 149 -2.60 -4.38 -9.29
N ALA A 150 -1.44 -3.77 -9.52
CA ALA A 150 -1.00 -2.51 -8.91
C ALA A 150 -1.95 -1.34 -9.18
N ARG A 151 -2.71 -1.36 -10.29
CA ARG A 151 -3.72 -0.35 -10.63
C ARG A 151 -4.75 -0.13 -9.53
N LYS A 152 -5.07 -1.17 -8.75
CA LYS A 152 -6.07 -1.12 -7.67
C LYS A 152 -5.49 -0.72 -6.31
N TYR A 153 -4.16 -0.74 -6.17
CA TYR A 153 -3.47 -0.49 -4.91
C TYR A 153 -2.91 0.93 -4.84
N LEU A 154 -2.60 1.34 -3.61
CA LEU A 154 -1.96 2.61 -3.33
C LEU A 154 -0.46 2.50 -3.57
N LEU A 155 0.08 3.58 -4.11
CA LEU A 155 1.49 3.84 -4.30
C LEU A 155 1.88 4.98 -3.36
N LEU A 156 2.99 4.81 -2.67
CA LEU A 156 3.63 5.84 -1.88
C LEU A 156 4.80 6.39 -2.68
N VAL A 157 4.74 7.68 -2.97
CA VAL A 157 5.80 8.44 -3.61
C VAL A 157 6.48 9.27 -2.52
N VAL A 158 7.79 9.17 -2.40
CA VAL A 158 8.59 9.95 -1.45
C VAL A 158 9.60 10.76 -2.24
N ARG A 159 9.56 12.08 -2.09
CA ARG A 159 10.49 13.04 -2.69
C ARG A 159 11.41 13.58 -1.61
N PHE A 160 12.71 13.56 -1.86
CA PHE A 160 13.73 14.03 -0.91
C PHE A 160 14.18 15.46 -1.23
N LEU A 161 14.60 16.21 -0.22
CA LEU A 161 15.18 17.55 -0.36
C LEU A 161 16.55 17.47 -1.04
N GLU A 162 17.36 16.50 -0.63
CA GLU A 162 18.65 16.17 -1.20
C GLU A 162 18.62 14.74 -1.73
N PRO A 163 19.35 14.42 -2.82
CA PRO A 163 19.43 13.05 -3.32
C PRO A 163 20.04 12.15 -2.25
N LEU A 164 19.45 10.95 -2.07
CA LEU A 164 19.83 9.98 -1.04
C LEU A 164 21.31 9.56 -1.07
N ASN A 165 21.98 9.67 -2.22
CA ASN A 165 23.42 9.44 -2.37
C ASN A 165 23.95 9.95 -3.73
N GLU A 166 25.24 10.32 -3.83
CA GLU A 166 25.87 10.72 -5.10
C GLU A 166 25.89 9.60 -6.15
N LEU A 167 25.92 8.34 -5.70
CA LEU A 167 25.86 7.13 -6.56
C LEU A 167 24.42 6.71 -6.91
N GLU A 168 23.44 7.17 -6.13
CA GLU A 168 22.02 6.86 -6.29
C GLU A 168 21.25 8.17 -6.45
N TYR A 169 21.43 8.81 -7.61
CA TYR A 169 20.74 10.05 -8.02
C TYR A 169 19.23 9.79 -8.21
N SER A 170 18.55 9.42 -7.13
CA SER A 170 17.12 9.18 -7.07
C SER A 170 16.51 10.21 -6.15
N GLU A 171 16.14 11.33 -6.75
CA GLU A 171 15.42 12.40 -6.07
C GLU A 171 14.03 11.95 -5.57
N MET A 172 13.53 10.81 -6.06
CA MET A 172 12.23 10.26 -5.74
C MET A 172 12.26 8.73 -5.65
N VAL A 173 11.64 8.20 -4.60
CA VAL A 173 11.39 6.76 -4.42
C VAL A 173 9.90 6.49 -4.50
N VAL A 174 9.53 5.37 -5.15
CA VAL A 174 8.14 4.94 -5.26
C VAL A 174 7.99 3.51 -4.74
N PHE A 175 7.04 3.34 -3.84
CA PHE A 175 6.65 2.07 -3.25
C PHE A 175 5.21 1.71 -3.61
N SER A 176 4.91 0.42 -3.72
CA SER A 176 3.56 -0.10 -3.98
C SER A 176 3.08 -1.00 -2.85
N ASP A 177 1.85 -0.78 -2.37
CA ASP A 177 1.19 -1.71 -1.43
C ASP A 177 0.48 -2.84 -2.21
N LEU A 178 1.22 -3.52 -3.11
CA LEU A 178 0.68 -4.53 -4.01
C LEU A 178 0.06 -5.73 -3.25
N GLU A 179 0.65 -6.07 -2.11
CA GLU A 179 0.25 -7.20 -1.27
C GLU A 179 -0.80 -6.80 -0.21
N GLY A 180 -1.06 -5.49 -0.02
CA GLY A 180 -2.02 -5.00 0.98
C GLY A 180 -1.55 -5.19 2.43
N HIS A 181 -0.23 -5.22 2.63
CA HIS A 181 0.43 -5.39 3.93
C HIS A 181 1.00 -4.08 4.48
N GLY A 182 1.11 -3.03 3.65
CA GLY A 182 1.59 -1.72 4.05
C GLY A 182 0.56 -0.93 4.87
N ASN A 183 -0.73 -1.04 4.55
CA ASN A 183 -1.78 -0.21 5.17
C ASN A 183 -1.45 1.30 5.11
N LEU A 184 -1.15 1.76 3.90
CA LEU A 184 -0.80 3.16 3.60
C LEU A 184 -1.85 4.20 4.05
N LYS A 185 -3.10 3.79 4.26
CA LYS A 185 -4.12 4.67 4.84
C LYS A 185 -3.79 5.07 6.26
N SER A 186 -3.31 4.13 7.07
CA SER A 186 -2.90 4.41 8.45
C SER A 186 -1.60 5.21 8.51
N PHE A 187 -0.70 5.02 7.54
CA PHE A 187 0.50 5.83 7.34
C PHE A 187 0.14 7.30 7.12
N ALA A 188 -0.80 7.57 6.20
CA ALA A 188 -1.25 8.92 5.86
C ALA A 188 -1.89 9.70 7.03
N LEU A 189 -2.47 8.98 7.99
CA LEU A 189 -3.17 9.57 9.13
C LEU A 189 -2.24 9.95 10.29
N ARG A 190 -0.96 9.54 10.23
CA ARG A 190 0.02 9.90 11.26
C ARG A 190 0.36 11.39 11.12
N PRO A 191 0.30 12.19 12.19
CA PRO A 191 0.45 13.64 12.10
C PRO A 191 1.80 14.06 11.50
N GLU A 192 2.87 13.33 11.79
CA GLU A 192 4.24 13.62 11.33
C GLU A 192 4.37 13.47 9.80
N VAL A 193 3.57 12.55 9.25
CA VAL A 193 3.53 12.22 7.82
C VAL A 193 2.48 13.04 7.10
N ALA A 194 1.32 13.24 7.71
CA ALA A 194 0.15 13.91 7.14
C ALA A 194 0.49 15.34 6.68
N VAL A 195 1.33 16.05 7.44
CA VAL A 195 1.78 17.41 7.11
C VAL A 195 2.53 17.46 5.77
N LYS A 196 3.26 16.38 5.44
CA LYS A 196 4.06 16.27 4.21
C LYS A 196 3.38 15.46 3.11
N THR A 197 2.23 14.84 3.38
CA THR A 197 1.60 13.88 2.47
C THR A 197 0.41 14.47 1.73
N VAL A 198 0.39 14.30 0.41
CA VAL A 198 -0.76 14.62 -0.44
C VAL A 198 -1.43 13.33 -0.90
N VAL A 199 -2.72 13.18 -0.62
CA VAL A 199 -3.50 12.00 -1.03
C VAL A 199 -4.31 12.31 -2.28
N LEU A 200 -4.03 11.62 -3.38
CA LEU A 200 -4.78 11.74 -4.62
C LEU A 200 -5.91 10.70 -4.70
N PRO A 201 -7.15 11.13 -4.98
CA PRO A 201 -8.27 10.21 -5.12
C PRO A 201 -8.10 9.32 -6.35
N LYS A 202 -8.69 8.12 -6.28
CA LYS A 202 -8.70 7.12 -7.37
C LYS A 202 -9.33 7.61 -8.67
N ARG A 203 -10.19 8.64 -8.57
CA ARG A 203 -10.73 9.39 -9.70
C ARG A 203 -10.38 10.84 -9.44
N ALA A 204 -9.43 11.38 -10.21
CA ALA A 204 -9.31 12.81 -10.38
C ALA A 204 -10.53 13.27 -11.20
N LYS A 205 -11.72 13.34 -10.58
CA LYS A 205 -12.82 14.10 -11.16
C LYS A 205 -12.37 15.55 -11.07
N GLY A 206 -12.19 16.18 -12.23
CA GLY A 206 -12.02 17.63 -12.31
C GLY A 206 -13.16 18.32 -11.54
N ARG A 207 -12.80 19.42 -10.87
CA ARG A 207 -13.63 20.32 -10.04
C ARG A 207 -14.05 19.81 -8.66
N GLY A 208 -13.38 20.40 -7.67
CA GLY A 208 -13.97 20.94 -6.44
C GLY A 208 -14.82 19.98 -5.61
N ARG A 209 -14.18 19.19 -4.75
CA ARG A 209 -14.78 18.80 -3.47
C ARG A 209 -13.77 18.96 -2.36
N THR A 210 -14.02 19.98 -1.55
CA THR A 210 -13.33 20.27 -0.29
C THR A 210 -13.45 19.06 0.63
N LEU A 211 -12.36 18.80 1.36
CA LEU A 211 -12.23 17.84 2.45
C LEU A 211 -13.35 18.05 3.49
N GLY A 212 -14.45 17.33 3.37
CA GLY A 212 -15.57 17.38 4.33
C GLY A 212 -16.03 16.02 4.86
N ASP A 213 -15.51 14.91 4.33
CA ASP A 213 -16.17 13.60 4.50
C ASP A 213 -15.29 12.51 5.15
N ILE A 214 -14.23 12.89 5.87
CA ILE A 214 -13.38 11.92 6.61
C ILE A 214 -13.22 12.25 8.11
N THR A 215 -13.78 13.36 8.61
CA THR A 215 -13.84 13.59 10.06
C THR A 215 -15.05 12.89 10.66
N ALA A 216 -14.80 11.86 11.47
CA ALA A 216 -15.78 11.34 12.43
C ALA A 216 -16.33 12.50 13.29
N PRO A 217 -17.60 12.45 13.72
CA PRO A 217 -18.19 13.51 14.51
C PRO A 217 -17.49 13.61 15.87
N VAL A 218 -16.89 14.77 16.13
CA VAL A 218 -16.50 15.19 17.48
C VAL A 218 -17.80 15.54 18.21
N PRO A 219 -18.13 14.89 19.35
CA PRO A 219 -19.32 15.25 20.10
C PRO A 219 -19.12 16.64 20.72
N ASP A 220 -20.09 17.50 20.46
CA ASP A 220 -20.10 18.91 20.86
C ASP A 220 -20.11 19.03 22.39
N ARG A 221 -19.09 19.69 22.94
CA ARG A 221 -18.91 19.89 24.38
C ARG A 221 -19.63 21.17 24.79
N LYS A 222 -20.96 21.19 24.67
CA LYS A 222 -21.84 22.24 25.19
C LYS A 222 -23.13 21.65 25.75
N SER A 223 -23.00 20.95 26.88
CA SER A 223 -24.11 20.68 27.80
C SER A 223 -23.57 20.46 29.22
N LEU A 224 -22.90 21.48 29.74
CA LEU A 224 -22.61 21.63 31.16
C LEU A 224 -22.73 23.13 31.50
N LYS A 225 -23.97 23.56 31.65
CA LYS A 225 -24.41 24.59 32.60
C LYS A 225 -25.80 24.19 33.07
#